data_AF-A0A6G9QIP8-F1
#
_entry.id   AF-A0A6G9QIP8-F1
#
_cell.length_a   1.000
_cell.length_b   1.000
_cell.length_c   1.000
_cell.angle_alpha   90.00
_cell.angle_beta   90.00
_cell.angle_gamma   90.00
#
_symmetry.space_group_name_H-M   'P 1'
#
loop_
_entity.id
_entity.type
_entity.pdbx_description
1 polymer ?
#
loop_
_entity_poly.entity_id
_entity_poly.type
_entity_poly.pdbx_seq_one_letter_code
_entity_poly.pdbx_strand_id
1 'polypeptide(L)'
;MTAITHVHNYTVRCPHYQENQKPADWHNHIEVNHSCEIALNRITKWHNNAGSKLFEIDGITIRKADKEEAYFAMQSSRLKHDGHGLVTFKVFLDNCCQDVSVNEVMEYLIKDYQQRITKID
;
A
#
# COMPACT_ATOMS: atom_id res chain seq x y z
N MET A 1 14.50 -25.89 -6.23
CA MET A 1 14.92 -24.51 -5.93
C MET A 1 13.66 -23.76 -5.55
N THR A 2 13.54 -23.31 -4.30
CA THR A 2 12.31 -22.69 -3.78
C THR A 2 12.60 -21.22 -3.56
N ALA A 3 12.04 -20.36 -4.42
CA ALA A 3 12.12 -18.92 -4.25
C ALA A 3 11.30 -18.51 -3.01
N ILE A 4 11.91 -17.81 -2.06
CA ILE A 4 11.19 -17.25 -0.91
C ILE A 4 10.67 -15.87 -1.34
N THR A 5 9.34 -15.71 -1.32
CA THR A 5 8.70 -14.43 -1.61
C THR A 5 8.27 -13.75 -0.31
N HIS A 6 8.83 -12.58 -0.03
CA HIS A 6 8.47 -11.71 1.07
C HIS A 6 7.28 -10.84 0.66
N VAL A 7 6.09 -11.22 1.10
CA VAL A 7 4.85 -10.51 0.79
C VAL A 7 4.56 -9.47 1.87
N HIS A 8 4.29 -8.24 1.46
CA HIS A 8 3.88 -7.13 2.34
C HIS A 8 2.63 -6.45 1.78
N ASN A 9 1.54 -6.49 2.51
CA ASN A 9 0.28 -5.89 2.11
C ASN A 9 -0.07 -4.78 3.09
N TYR A 10 0.05 -3.54 2.64
CA TYR A 10 -0.32 -2.35 3.41
C TYR A 10 -1.78 -2.00 3.16
N THR A 11 -2.51 -1.74 4.23
CA THR A 11 -3.85 -1.17 4.19
C THR A 11 -3.85 0.06 5.06
N VAL A 12 -4.23 1.20 4.51
CA VAL A 12 -4.47 2.41 5.31
C VAL A 12 -5.94 2.75 5.20
N ARG A 13 -6.57 3.01 6.34
CA ARG A 13 -7.95 3.49 6.41
C ARG A 13 -7.94 4.80 7.16
N CYS A 14 -8.53 5.84 6.57
CA CYS A 14 -8.69 7.05 7.35
C CYS A 14 -9.72 6.84 8.47
N PRO A 15 -9.42 7.22 9.72
CA PRO A 15 -10.36 7.09 10.82
C PRO A 15 -11.61 7.95 10.60
N HIS A 16 -12.78 7.33 10.75
CA HIS A 16 -14.08 7.99 10.69
C HIS A 16 -14.53 8.61 12.03
N TYR A 17 -13.79 8.38 13.11
CA TYR A 17 -14.18 8.76 14.46
C TYR A 17 -13.05 9.53 15.14
N GLN A 18 -13.41 10.58 15.89
CA GLN A 18 -12.48 11.21 16.83
C GLN A 18 -12.17 10.20 17.94
N GLU A 19 -11.00 9.58 17.89
CA GLU A 19 -10.49 8.85 19.05
C GLU A 19 -10.14 9.88 20.13
N ASN A 20 -10.97 9.95 21.18
CA ASN A 20 -10.67 10.71 22.41
C ASN A 20 -10.27 12.18 22.19
N GLN A 21 -10.99 12.91 21.34
CA GLN A 21 -10.73 14.34 21.04
C GLN A 21 -9.34 14.67 20.48
N LYS A 22 -8.58 13.68 20.02
CA LYS A 22 -7.35 13.91 19.25
C LYS A 22 -7.68 13.97 17.76
N PRO A 23 -7.00 14.82 16.96
CA PRO A 23 -7.12 14.77 15.52
C PRO A 23 -6.79 13.34 15.06
N ALA A 24 -7.65 12.79 14.22
CA ALA A 24 -7.58 11.41 13.83
C ALA A 24 -6.41 11.24 12.84
N ASP A 25 -5.36 10.54 13.26
CA ASP A 25 -4.12 10.40 12.51
C ASP A 25 -4.07 9.04 11.80
N TRP A 26 -3.98 9.06 10.47
CA TRP A 26 -3.93 7.86 9.63
C TRP A 26 -2.71 6.99 9.92
N HIS A 27 -1.63 7.53 10.52
CA HIS A 27 -0.46 6.75 10.91
C HIS A 27 -0.81 5.59 11.86
N ASN A 28 -1.85 5.75 12.69
CA ASN A 28 -2.29 4.71 13.63
C ASN A 28 -3.19 3.64 12.99
N HIS A 29 -3.58 3.83 11.72
CA HIS A 29 -4.49 2.95 11.00
C HIS A 29 -3.82 2.26 9.80
N ILE A 30 -2.51 2.09 9.89
CA ILE A 30 -1.71 1.31 8.94
C ILE A 30 -1.72 -0.16 9.39
N GLU A 31 -2.39 -1.01 8.61
CA GLU A 31 -2.38 -2.45 8.79
C GLU A 31 -1.41 -3.11 7.80
N VAL A 32 -0.49 -3.93 8.29
CA VAL A 32 0.43 -4.72 7.46
C VAL A 32 0.14 -6.20 7.64
N ASN A 33 -0.05 -6.91 6.53
CA ASN A 33 -0.18 -8.37 6.52
C ASN A 33 0.74 -9.03 5.49
N HIS A 34 1.00 -10.32 5.66
CA HIS A 34 1.92 -11.09 4.83
C HIS A 34 1.22 -12.21 4.02
N SER A 35 -0.10 -12.12 3.87
CA SER A 35 -0.88 -13.16 3.17
C SER A 35 -0.70 -13.10 1.65
N CYS A 36 -0.28 -14.22 1.06
CA CYS A 36 -0.18 -14.36 -0.39
C CYS A 36 -1.56 -14.26 -1.08
N GLU A 37 -2.62 -14.75 -0.43
CA GLU A 37 -3.98 -14.69 -0.97
C GLU A 37 -4.46 -13.24 -1.12
N ILE A 38 -4.21 -12.42 -0.09
CA ILE A 38 -4.53 -10.98 -0.11
C ILE A 38 -3.73 -10.27 -1.20
N ALA A 39 -2.43 -10.57 -1.32
CA ALA A 39 -1.58 -9.99 -2.35
C ALA A 39 -2.08 -10.33 -3.75
N LEU A 40 -2.37 -11.61 -4.01
CA LEU A 40 -2.84 -12.08 -5.31
C LEU A 40 -4.18 -11.44 -5.70
N ASN A 41 -5.11 -11.34 -4.75
CA ASN A 41 -6.39 -10.65 -4.97
C ASN A 41 -6.17 -9.18 -5.34
N ARG A 42 -5.28 -8.48 -4.62
CA ARG A 42 -4.98 -7.06 -4.87
C ARG A 42 -4.30 -6.83 -6.21
N ILE A 43 -3.35 -7.67 -6.60
CA ILE A 43 -2.67 -7.59 -7.90
C ILE A 43 -3.68 -7.83 -9.03
N THR A 44 -4.54 -8.84 -8.87
CA THR A 44 -5.62 -9.12 -9.82
C THR A 44 -6.53 -7.90 -9.98
N LYS A 45 -6.93 -7.28 -8.86
CA LYS A 45 -7.69 -6.01 -8.89
C LYS A 45 -6.90 -4.88 -9.53
N TRP A 46 -5.60 -4.77 -9.26
CA TRP A 46 -4.74 -3.72 -9.81
C TRP A 46 -4.68 -3.75 -11.33
N HIS A 47 -4.53 -4.95 -11.92
CA HIS A 47 -4.50 -5.14 -13.36
C HIS A 47 -5.88 -4.98 -14.01
N ASN A 48 -6.94 -5.51 -13.39
CA ASN A 48 -8.25 -5.59 -14.03
C ASN A 48 -9.12 -4.35 -13.79
N ASN A 49 -9.07 -3.76 -12.59
CA ASN A 49 -10.11 -2.86 -12.08
C ASN A 49 -9.61 -1.69 -11.22
N ALA A 50 -8.30 -1.42 -11.10
CA ALA A 50 -7.82 -0.34 -10.23
C ALA A 50 -8.01 1.08 -10.79
N GLY A 51 -8.81 1.23 -11.85
CA GLY A 51 -9.17 2.50 -12.44
C GLY A 51 -7.98 3.22 -13.09
N SER A 52 -7.98 4.54 -12.99
CA SER A 52 -7.08 5.42 -13.73
C SER A 52 -5.73 5.62 -13.02
N LYS A 53 -4.64 5.71 -13.80
CA LYS A 53 -3.33 6.14 -13.28
C LYS A 53 -3.48 7.56 -12.73
N LEU A 54 -3.08 7.76 -11.47
CA LEU A 54 -3.14 9.06 -10.81
C LEU A 54 -1.78 9.74 -10.85
N PHE A 55 -0.75 9.08 -10.32
CA PHE A 55 0.64 9.54 -10.32
C PHE A 55 1.61 8.36 -10.12
N GLU A 56 2.90 8.66 -10.04
CA GLU A 56 3.97 7.69 -9.85
C GLU A 56 4.96 8.22 -8.81
N ILE A 57 5.39 7.37 -7.88
CA ILE A 57 6.39 7.67 -6.83
C ILE A 57 7.41 6.55 -6.86
N ASP A 58 8.71 6.86 -6.99
CA ASP A 58 9.81 5.88 -6.99
C ASP A 58 9.59 4.69 -7.95
N GLY A 59 9.02 4.95 -9.14
CA GLY A 59 8.72 3.92 -10.13
C GLY A 59 7.49 3.05 -9.80
N ILE A 60 6.78 3.35 -8.72
CA ILE A 60 5.54 2.69 -8.31
C ILE A 60 4.37 3.47 -8.87
N THR A 61 3.56 2.84 -9.71
CA THR A 61 2.35 3.46 -10.28
C THR A 61 1.19 3.38 -9.30
N ILE A 62 0.64 4.54 -8.95
CA ILE A 62 -0.53 4.69 -8.08
C ILE A 62 -1.76 4.88 -8.97
N ARG A 63 -2.79 4.09 -8.71
CA ARG A 63 -4.07 4.14 -9.42
C ARG A 63 -5.21 4.46 -8.46
N LYS A 64 -6.16 5.29 -8.89
CA LYS A 64 -7.42 5.53 -8.18
C LYS A 64 -8.48 4.64 -8.79
N ALA A 65 -9.14 3.82 -7.97
CA ALA A 65 -10.24 2.99 -8.44
C ALA A 65 -11.46 3.83 -8.79
N ASP A 66 -12.13 3.48 -9.90
CA ASP A 66 -13.23 4.31 -10.42
C ASP A 66 -14.53 4.19 -9.60
N LYS A 67 -14.69 3.10 -8.82
CA LYS A 67 -15.92 2.76 -8.11
C LYS A 67 -15.79 2.75 -6.58
N GLU A 68 -14.59 2.97 -6.05
CA GLU A 68 -14.32 3.04 -4.62
C GLU A 68 -13.38 4.23 -4.34
N GLU A 69 -13.54 4.88 -3.19
CA GLU A 69 -12.61 5.90 -2.66
C GLU A 69 -11.32 5.22 -2.18
N ALA A 70 -10.70 4.42 -3.06
CA ALA A 70 -9.50 3.66 -2.76
C ALA A 70 -8.43 3.82 -3.83
N TYR A 71 -7.20 3.84 -3.35
CA TYR A 71 -6.00 3.94 -4.15
C TYR A 71 -5.23 2.64 -4.04
N PHE A 72 -4.70 2.18 -5.17
CA PHE A 72 -3.96 0.94 -5.26
C PHE A 72 -2.61 1.15 -5.91
N ALA A 73 -1.62 0.47 -5.35
CA ALA A 73 -0.31 0.36 -5.97
C ALA A 73 0.30 -1.00 -5.63
N MET A 74 1.24 -1.43 -6.45
CA MET A 74 2.01 -2.64 -6.20
C MET A 74 3.41 -2.50 -6.77
N GLN A 75 4.35 -3.24 -6.19
CA GLN A 75 5.68 -3.40 -6.74
C GLN A 75 6.19 -4.81 -6.44
N SER A 76 6.95 -5.36 -7.38
CA SER A 76 7.79 -6.53 -7.14
C SER A 76 9.25 -6.13 -7.21
N SER A 77 10.08 -6.77 -6.39
CA SER A 77 11.52 -6.55 -6.33
C SER A 77 12.25 -7.88 -6.29
N ARG A 78 13.48 -7.89 -6.82
CA ARG A 78 14.40 -9.02 -6.67
C ARG A 78 15.34 -8.70 -5.52
N LEU A 79 15.54 -9.67 -4.63
CA LEU A 79 16.44 -9.58 -3.49
C LEU A 79 17.67 -10.46 -3.71
N LYS A 80 18.66 -10.36 -2.82
CA LYS A 80 19.80 -11.28 -2.79
C LYS A 80 19.35 -12.74 -2.61
N HIS A 81 20.23 -13.66 -2.99
CA HIS A 81 20.05 -15.12 -2.82
C HIS A 81 18.75 -15.69 -3.42
N ASP A 82 18.33 -15.17 -4.58
CA ASP A 82 17.07 -15.55 -5.26
C ASP A 82 15.80 -15.32 -4.43
N GLY A 83 15.88 -14.38 -3.47
CA GLY A 83 14.73 -13.84 -2.78
C GLY A 83 13.91 -12.91 -3.67
N HIS A 84 12.61 -12.83 -3.40
CA HIS A 84 11.70 -11.92 -4.09
C HIS A 84 10.90 -11.11 -3.07
N GLY A 85 10.71 -9.83 -3.34
CA GLY A 85 9.81 -8.95 -2.60
C GLY A 85 8.54 -8.71 -3.41
N LEU A 86 7.40 -8.72 -2.73
CA LEU A 86 6.13 -8.31 -3.31
C LEU A 86 5.40 -7.41 -2.33
N VAL A 87 5.11 -6.19 -2.75
CA VAL A 87 4.35 -5.23 -1.96
C VAL A 87 3.06 -4.84 -2.66
N THR A 88 1.98 -4.74 -1.89
CA THR A 88 0.73 -4.14 -2.34
C THR A 88 0.27 -3.06 -1.35
N PHE A 89 -0.23 -1.96 -1.88
CA PHE A 89 -0.76 -0.84 -1.11
C PHE A 89 -2.24 -0.68 -1.44
N LYS A 90 -3.07 -0.58 -0.41
CA LYS A 90 -4.46 -0.16 -0.51
C LYS A 90 -4.71 0.97 0.47
N VAL A 91 -5.04 2.16 -0.03
CA VAL A 91 -5.33 3.33 0.81
C VAL A 91 -6.79 3.71 0.60
N PHE A 92 -7.55 3.81 1.70
CA PHE A 92 -8.90 4.35 1.69
C PHE A 92 -8.87 5.74 2.32
N LEU A 93 -9.10 6.77 1.50
CA LEU A 93 -9.29 8.13 1.99
C LEU A 93 -10.75 8.49 1.77
N ASP A 94 -11.52 8.46 2.85
CA ASP A 94 -12.88 8.99 2.83
C ASP A 94 -12.86 10.52 2.94
N ASN A 95 -14.01 11.14 2.63
CA ASN A 95 -14.22 12.59 2.66
C ASN A 95 -13.96 13.26 4.03
N CYS A 96 -13.74 12.49 5.10
CA CYS A 96 -13.40 13.01 6.43
C CYS A 96 -11.94 13.50 6.55
N CYS A 97 -11.06 13.14 5.60
CA CYS A 97 -9.63 13.42 5.65
C CYS A 97 -9.15 14.28 4.48
N GLN A 98 -9.87 15.37 4.20
CA GLN A 98 -9.58 16.29 3.08
C GLN A 98 -8.17 16.92 3.16
N ASP A 99 -7.58 16.99 4.35
CA ASP A 99 -6.25 17.57 4.57
C ASP A 99 -5.10 16.58 4.30
N VAL A 100 -5.39 15.27 4.19
CA VAL A 100 -4.36 14.24 4.02
C VAL A 100 -4.18 13.93 2.53
N SER A 101 -2.98 14.18 2.02
CA SER A 101 -2.64 13.83 0.64
C SER A 101 -2.37 12.34 0.49
N VAL A 102 -3.01 11.69 -0.49
CA VAL A 102 -2.67 10.30 -0.89
C VAL A 102 -1.18 10.17 -1.18
N ASN A 103 -0.57 11.22 -1.73
CA ASN A 103 0.85 11.25 -2.04
C ASN A 103 1.69 11.07 -0.77
N GLU A 104 1.40 11.86 0.28
CA GLU A 104 2.10 11.79 1.57
C GLU A 104 1.98 10.41 2.22
N VAL A 105 0.77 9.84 2.22
CA VAL A 105 0.53 8.49 2.74
C VAL A 105 1.37 7.48 1.95
N MET A 106 1.34 7.54 0.62
CA MET A 106 2.07 6.61 -0.23
C MET A 106 3.58 6.74 -0.07
N GLU A 107 4.13 7.95 -0.01
CA GLU A 107 5.56 8.18 0.25
C GLU A 107 6.00 7.56 1.59
N TYR A 108 5.21 7.74 2.64
CA TYR A 108 5.48 7.14 3.94
C TYR A 108 5.49 5.60 3.88
N LEU A 109 4.47 5.01 3.26
CA LEU A 109 4.35 3.55 3.16
C LEU A 109 5.46 2.93 2.30
N ILE A 110 5.83 3.59 1.20
CA ILE A 110 6.92 3.16 0.33
C ILE A 110 8.24 3.19 1.10
N LYS A 111 8.49 4.25 1.87
CA LYS A 111 9.69 4.38 2.71
C LYS A 111 9.73 3.31 3.80
N ASP A 112 8.63 3.04 4.49
CA ASP A 112 8.55 1.94 5.47
C ASP A 112 8.82 0.58 4.81
N TYR A 113 8.25 0.31 3.63
CA TYR A 113 8.52 -0.91 2.88
C TYR A 113 10.00 -1.05 2.50
N GLN A 114 10.60 0.02 1.95
CA GLN A 114 12.03 0.05 1.60
C GLN A 114 12.89 -0.26 2.83
N GLN A 115 12.61 0.34 3.98
CA GLN A 115 13.35 0.06 5.22
C GLN A 115 13.21 -1.40 5.70
N ARG A 116 12.05 -2.03 5.48
CA ARG A 116 11.85 -3.44 5.81
C ARG A 116 12.61 -4.35 4.86
N ILE A 117 12.55 -4.07 3.56
CA ILE A 117 13.17 -4.94 2.56
C ILE A 117 14.70 -4.86 2.61
N THR A 118 15.29 -3.71 2.92
CA THR A 118 16.75 -3.57 3.12
C THR A 118 17.30 -4.40 4.28
N LYS A 119 16.47 -4.78 5.28
CA LYS A 119 16.90 -5.66 6.37
C LYS A 119 16.98 -7.14 5.95
N ILE A 120 16.32 -7.47 4.84
CA ILE A 120 16.19 -8.82 4.30
C ILE A 120 17.13 -9.01 3.11
N ASP A 121 17.39 -7.93 2.37
CA ASP A 121 18.28 -7.88 1.21
C ASP A 121 19.77 -7.95 1.57
#